data_AF-A0A9E4WQU4-F1
#
_entry.id   AF-A0A9E4WQU4-F1
#
_cell.length_a   1.000
_cell.length_b   1.000
_cell.length_c   1.000
_cell.angle_alpha   90.00
_cell.angle_beta   90.00
_cell.angle_gamma   90.00
#
_symmetry.space_group_name_H-M   'P 1'
#
loop_
_entity.id
_entity.type
_entity.pdbx_description
1 polymer ?
#
loop_
_entity_poly.entity_id
_entity_poly.type
_entity_poly.pdbx_seq_one_letter_code
_entity_poly.pdbx_strand_id
1 'polypeptide(L)'
;MQPLLDGFVQACRDIFGEEHIEGIVLHGSAVKGGVIPGYSDIDFMVFLAPNAFDERGKLPDEAAFAMQERIGPMPWREAGFGYPQAYFYDVRSLPEWWTGPVPGAYRELYGALPKEALATEAGLRAGARRLLSETLSGRLDGMVSNYADSADPQLPRRVRLLGTDLTPAVFALASLDTSDILALWANTKDEALALVEDAYPNADGPKLAREFYRNVERLYAADFDTQLGRQTFRTGVAFMRWAEEIGRSLPSA
;
A
#
# COMPACT_ATOMS: atom_id res chain seq x y z
N MET A 1 -11.92 -16.25 -5.48
CA MET A 1 -11.31 -15.44 -4.40
C MET A 1 -11.36 -16.14 -3.06
N GLN A 2 -12.54 -16.49 -2.51
CA GLN A 2 -12.64 -17.06 -1.15
C GLN A 2 -11.70 -18.26 -0.89
N PRO A 3 -11.56 -19.26 -1.79
CA PRO A 3 -10.62 -20.36 -1.56
C PRO A 3 -9.15 -19.95 -1.42
N LEU A 4 -8.73 -18.84 -2.06
CA LEU A 4 -7.37 -18.30 -1.92
C LEU A 4 -7.17 -17.62 -0.56
N LEU A 5 -8.19 -16.91 -0.09
CA LEU A 5 -8.16 -16.28 1.23
C LEU A 5 -8.14 -17.36 2.32
N ASP A 6 -8.95 -18.41 2.18
CA ASP A 6 -8.96 -19.56 3.10
C ASP A 6 -7.61 -20.28 3.07
N GLY A 7 -7.02 -20.45 1.89
CA GLY A 7 -5.67 -21.02 1.72
C GLY A 7 -4.58 -20.18 2.40
N PHE A 8 -4.64 -18.85 2.29
CA PHE A 8 -3.71 -17.95 2.99
C PHE A 8 -3.85 -18.06 4.51
N VAL A 9 -5.09 -18.03 5.03
CA VAL A 9 -5.36 -18.20 6.47
C VAL A 9 -4.85 -19.55 6.96
N GLN A 10 -5.08 -20.63 6.19
CA GLN A 10 -4.58 -21.96 6.55
C GLN A 10 -3.05 -22.02 6.54
N ALA A 11 -2.38 -21.38 5.58
CA ALA A 11 -0.92 -21.29 5.57
C ALA A 11 -0.39 -20.59 6.82
N CYS A 12 -1.01 -19.49 7.25
CA CYS A 12 -0.64 -18.84 8.51
C CYS A 12 -0.82 -19.78 9.71
N ARG A 13 -1.95 -20.49 9.81
CA ARG A 13 -2.22 -21.43 10.91
C ARG A 13 -1.20 -22.57 10.96
N ASP A 14 -0.87 -23.16 9.81
CA ASP A 14 0.11 -24.24 9.71
C ASP A 14 1.51 -23.81 10.17
N ILE A 15 1.89 -22.56 9.91
CA ILE A 15 3.25 -22.05 10.18
C ILE A 15 3.38 -21.52 11.60
N PHE A 16 2.40 -20.72 12.04
CA PHE A 16 2.50 -19.99 13.31
C PHE A 16 1.81 -20.70 14.47
N GLY A 17 0.86 -21.61 14.21
CA GLY A 17 -0.05 -22.11 15.23
C GLY A 17 -1.20 -21.13 15.50
N GLU A 18 -2.40 -21.65 15.70
CA GLU A 18 -3.62 -20.83 15.90
C GLU A 18 -3.56 -19.96 17.15
N GLU A 19 -2.94 -20.48 18.20
CA GLU A 19 -2.76 -19.83 19.50
C GLU A 19 -1.85 -18.60 19.43
N HIS A 20 -1.06 -18.47 18.37
CA HIS A 20 -0.16 -17.35 18.15
C HIS A 20 -0.73 -16.30 17.19
N ILE A 21 -1.87 -16.55 16.54
CA ILE A 21 -2.49 -15.62 15.60
C ILE A 21 -3.61 -14.86 16.32
N GLU A 22 -3.42 -13.57 16.54
CA GLU A 22 -4.46 -12.71 17.12
C GLU A 22 -5.47 -12.25 16.08
N GLY A 23 -5.01 -11.96 14.85
CA GLY A 23 -5.89 -11.56 13.76
C GLY A 23 -5.23 -11.58 12.40
N ILE A 24 -6.02 -11.85 11.36
CA ILE A 24 -5.60 -11.75 9.96
C ILE A 24 -6.62 -10.88 9.23
N VAL A 25 -6.15 -9.85 8.55
CA VAL A 25 -7.01 -8.98 7.75
C VAL A 25 -6.51 -8.83 6.32
N LEU A 26 -7.47 -8.73 5.41
CA LEU A 26 -7.27 -8.26 4.05
C LEU A 26 -7.49 -6.74 4.02
N HIS A 27 -6.67 -5.99 3.30
CA HIS A 27 -6.84 -4.55 3.11
C HIS A 27 -6.48 -4.11 1.69
N GLY A 28 -6.43 -2.79 1.47
CA GLY A 28 -6.02 -2.22 0.19
C GLY A 28 -7.09 -2.34 -0.88
N SER A 29 -6.66 -2.38 -2.15
CA SER A 29 -7.59 -2.31 -3.30
C SER A 29 -8.52 -3.53 -3.40
N ALA A 30 -8.14 -4.68 -2.84
CA ALA A 30 -8.98 -5.88 -2.79
C ALA A 30 -10.24 -5.71 -1.93
N VAL A 31 -10.22 -4.80 -0.94
CA VAL A 31 -11.37 -4.48 -0.09
C VAL A 31 -12.08 -3.22 -0.58
N LYS A 32 -11.31 -2.16 -0.86
CA LYS A 32 -11.86 -0.85 -1.19
C LYS A 32 -12.35 -0.72 -2.62
N GLY A 33 -11.94 -1.63 -3.50
CA GLY A 33 -12.14 -1.52 -4.94
C GLY A 33 -11.00 -0.80 -5.66
N GLY A 34 -11.16 -0.56 -6.96
CA GLY A 34 -10.12 0.02 -7.82
C GLY A 34 -8.95 -0.93 -8.09
N VAL A 35 -9.17 -2.24 -8.09
CA VAL A 35 -8.15 -3.22 -8.48
C VAL A 35 -7.78 -3.02 -9.96
N ILE A 36 -6.49 -2.91 -10.25
CA ILE A 36 -5.98 -2.96 -11.63
C ILE A 36 -5.33 -4.33 -11.85
N PRO A 37 -5.90 -5.20 -12.70
CA PRO A 37 -5.41 -6.56 -12.91
C PRO A 37 -3.92 -6.62 -13.22
N GLY A 38 -3.18 -7.48 -12.52
CA GLY A 38 -1.74 -7.69 -12.71
C GLY A 38 -0.82 -6.59 -12.16
N TYR A 39 -1.38 -5.41 -11.82
CA TYR A 39 -0.66 -4.30 -11.19
C TYR A 39 -0.89 -4.24 -9.69
N SER A 40 -2.17 -4.31 -9.29
CA SER A 40 -2.58 -4.27 -7.89
C SER A 40 -2.06 -5.49 -7.14
N ASP A 41 -1.64 -5.27 -5.91
CA ASP A 41 -1.32 -6.34 -4.97
C ASP A 41 -2.54 -6.76 -4.17
N ILE A 42 -2.45 -7.93 -3.54
CA ILE A 42 -3.37 -8.36 -2.51
C ILE A 42 -2.68 -8.27 -1.15
N ASP A 43 -3.16 -7.35 -0.32
CA ASP A 43 -2.46 -6.90 0.88
C ASP A 43 -3.09 -7.49 2.14
N PHE A 44 -2.25 -8.09 2.98
CA PHE A 44 -2.62 -8.72 4.24
C PHE A 44 -1.85 -8.11 5.39
N MET A 45 -2.51 -7.99 6.55
CA MET A 45 -1.84 -7.78 7.83
C MET A 45 -2.12 -8.98 8.73
N VAL A 46 -1.06 -9.53 9.30
CA VAL A 46 -1.09 -10.70 10.19
C VAL A 46 -0.59 -10.25 11.56
N PHE A 47 -1.48 -10.25 12.54
CA PHE A 47 -1.20 -9.88 13.92
C PHE A 47 -0.87 -11.14 14.70
N LEU A 48 0.36 -11.22 15.18
CA LEU A 48 0.89 -12.36 15.90
C LEU A 48 1.17 -11.99 17.36
N ALA A 49 1.07 -12.97 18.23
CA ALA A 49 1.50 -12.86 19.62
C ALA A 49 3.03 -12.61 19.70
N PRO A 50 3.53 -11.92 20.75
CA PRO A 50 4.95 -11.56 20.85
C PRO A 50 5.92 -12.75 20.76
N ASN A 51 5.51 -13.93 21.22
CA ASN A 51 6.32 -15.14 21.20
C ASN A 51 6.46 -15.79 19.81
N ALA A 52 5.80 -15.25 18.77
CA ALA A 52 6.02 -15.64 17.38
C ALA A 52 7.22 -14.91 16.74
N PHE A 53 7.85 -13.98 17.45
CA PHE A 53 9.00 -13.19 16.98
C PHE A 53 10.28 -13.61 17.71
N ASP A 54 11.42 -13.34 17.09
CA ASP A 54 12.74 -13.49 17.70
C ASP A 54 13.03 -12.39 18.75
N GLU A 55 14.17 -12.49 19.42
CA GLU A 55 14.61 -11.52 20.45
C GLU A 55 14.80 -10.09 19.91
N ARG A 56 14.83 -9.92 18.58
CA ARG A 56 14.96 -8.63 17.88
C ARG A 56 13.61 -8.09 17.39
N GLY A 57 12.51 -8.77 17.71
CA GLY A 57 11.16 -8.44 17.24
C GLY A 57 10.97 -8.68 15.74
N LYS A 58 11.72 -9.64 15.16
CA LYS A 58 11.61 -10.03 13.75
C LYS A 58 10.96 -11.40 13.62
N LEU A 59 10.30 -11.61 12.49
CA LEU A 59 9.79 -12.94 12.15
C LEU A 59 10.99 -13.90 12.04
N PRO A 60 10.95 -15.09 12.66
CA PRO A 60 12.00 -16.08 12.49
C PRO A 60 12.20 -16.42 11.01
N ASP A 61 13.46 -16.56 10.58
CA ASP A 61 13.80 -16.79 9.16
C ASP A 61 13.07 -18.00 8.57
N GLU A 62 13.00 -19.11 9.32
CA GLU A 62 12.28 -20.33 8.91
C GLU A 62 10.79 -20.08 8.68
N ALA A 63 10.15 -19.25 9.50
CA ALA A 63 8.75 -18.90 9.31
C ALA A 63 8.55 -18.02 8.06
N ALA A 64 9.49 -17.10 7.79
CA ALA A 64 9.48 -16.29 6.58
C ALA A 64 9.64 -17.15 5.31
N PHE A 65 10.57 -18.11 5.32
CA PHE A 65 10.77 -19.05 4.20
C PHE A 65 9.55 -19.95 4.01
N ALA A 66 9.06 -20.58 5.07
CA ALA A 66 7.87 -21.43 5.02
C ALA A 66 6.66 -20.66 4.47
N MET A 67 6.50 -19.40 4.87
CA MET A 67 5.40 -18.57 4.37
C MET A 67 5.53 -18.32 2.87
N GLN A 68 6.73 -17.96 2.39
CA GLN A 68 6.99 -17.74 0.98
C GLN A 68 6.75 -19.02 0.15
N GLU A 69 7.19 -20.18 0.64
CA GLU A 69 6.98 -21.48 0.00
C GLU A 69 5.50 -21.86 -0.10
N ARG A 70 4.69 -21.51 0.92
CA ARG A 70 3.25 -21.80 0.93
C ARG A 70 2.44 -20.84 0.06
N ILE A 71 2.69 -19.53 0.13
CA ILE A 71 1.87 -18.53 -0.58
C ILE A 71 2.36 -18.24 -1.99
N GLY A 72 3.66 -18.42 -2.27
CA GLY A 72 4.27 -18.11 -3.56
C GLY A 72 3.63 -18.85 -4.74
N PRO A 73 3.36 -20.16 -4.64
CA PRO A 73 2.72 -20.94 -5.70
C PRO A 73 1.21 -20.70 -5.88
N MET A 74 0.54 -20.00 -4.97
CA MET A 74 -0.90 -19.77 -5.09
C MET A 74 -1.21 -18.91 -6.33
N PRO A 75 -2.35 -19.14 -7.02
CA PRO A 75 -2.65 -18.51 -8.31
C PRO A 75 -3.16 -17.06 -8.18
N TRP A 76 -2.38 -16.19 -7.53
CA TRP A 76 -2.72 -14.78 -7.31
C TRP A 76 -2.94 -14.00 -8.62
N ARG A 77 -2.14 -14.30 -9.64
CA ARG A 77 -2.25 -13.67 -10.97
C ARG A 77 -3.55 -14.01 -11.67
N GLU A 78 -3.99 -15.27 -11.58
CA GLU A 78 -5.29 -15.70 -12.11
C GLU A 78 -6.44 -15.02 -11.37
N ALA A 79 -6.23 -14.70 -10.09
CA ALA A 79 -7.16 -13.92 -9.28
C ALA A 79 -7.08 -12.40 -9.53
N GLY A 80 -6.24 -11.95 -10.47
CA GLY A 80 -6.10 -10.55 -10.87
C GLY A 80 -5.04 -9.76 -10.12
N PHE A 81 -4.28 -10.36 -9.20
CA PHE A 81 -3.28 -9.66 -8.40
C PHE A 81 -1.86 -9.96 -8.87
N GLY A 82 -1.03 -8.91 -8.92
CA GLY A 82 0.38 -9.06 -9.29
C GLY A 82 1.16 -9.90 -8.28
N TYR A 83 0.93 -9.63 -6.99
CA TYR A 83 1.68 -10.22 -5.88
C TYR A 83 0.83 -10.30 -4.60
N PRO A 84 1.02 -11.32 -3.76
CA PRO A 84 0.63 -11.26 -2.36
C PRO A 84 1.62 -10.39 -1.57
N GLN A 85 1.11 -9.52 -0.71
CA GLN A 85 1.90 -8.80 0.27
C GLN A 85 1.35 -9.09 1.66
N ALA A 86 2.19 -9.60 2.55
CA ALA A 86 1.80 -9.89 3.93
C ALA A 86 2.74 -9.17 4.89
N TYR A 87 2.16 -8.35 5.76
CA TYR A 87 2.86 -7.66 6.83
C TYR A 87 2.60 -8.37 8.15
N PHE A 88 3.67 -8.78 8.85
CA PHE A 88 3.60 -9.47 10.13
C PHE A 88 3.89 -8.48 11.26
N TYR A 89 2.96 -8.34 12.19
CA TYR A 89 3.04 -7.38 13.28
C TYR A 89 2.97 -8.07 14.64
N ASP A 90 3.87 -7.69 15.53
CA ASP A 90 3.70 -7.91 16.95
C ASP A 90 2.68 -6.90 17.47
N VAL A 91 1.51 -7.39 17.88
CA VAL A 91 0.44 -6.55 18.45
C VAL A 91 0.91 -5.69 19.63
N ARG A 92 1.90 -6.16 20.40
CA ARG A 92 2.38 -5.47 21.60
C ARG A 92 3.50 -4.49 21.30
N SER A 93 4.09 -4.53 20.11
CA SER A 93 5.21 -3.69 19.70
C SER A 93 5.01 -3.11 18.29
N LEU A 94 3.87 -2.45 18.10
CA LEU A 94 3.54 -1.79 16.83
C LEU A 94 4.47 -0.59 16.57
N PRO A 95 4.92 -0.35 15.32
CA PRO A 95 5.77 0.79 15.03
C PRO A 95 5.05 2.12 15.27
N GLU A 96 5.70 3.08 15.91
CA GLU A 96 5.13 4.41 16.21
C GLU A 96 4.68 5.17 14.95
N TRP A 97 5.38 4.94 13.83
CA TRP A 97 5.03 5.55 12.55
C TRP A 97 3.85 4.87 11.86
N TRP A 98 3.45 3.67 12.28
CA TRP A 98 2.43 2.90 11.61
C TRP A 98 1.03 3.35 12.02
N THR A 99 0.16 3.58 11.03
CA THR A 99 -1.18 4.14 11.27
C THR A 99 -2.23 3.08 11.54
N GLY A 100 -1.93 1.79 11.43
CA GLY A 100 -2.91 0.73 11.65
C GLY A 100 -3.89 0.51 10.49
N PRO A 101 -4.71 -0.57 10.52
CA PRO A 101 -5.86 -0.73 9.64
C PRO A 101 -6.91 0.32 9.96
N VAL A 102 -7.47 0.95 8.93
CA VAL A 102 -8.54 1.94 9.10
C VAL A 102 -9.89 1.23 9.16
N PRO A 103 -10.72 1.45 10.19
CA PRO A 103 -12.07 0.92 10.24
C PRO A 103 -12.85 1.18 8.94
N GLY A 104 -13.47 0.15 8.38
CA GLY A 104 -14.18 0.21 7.10
C GLY A 104 -13.30 0.05 5.85
N ALA A 105 -11.97 0.02 6.00
CA ALA A 105 -11.00 -0.13 4.90
C ALA A 105 -10.30 -1.51 4.88
N TYR A 106 -10.75 -2.46 5.70
CA TYR A 106 -10.23 -3.82 5.80
C TYR A 106 -11.36 -4.84 5.96
N ARG A 107 -11.04 -6.11 5.72
CA ARG A 107 -11.90 -7.26 5.98
C ARG A 107 -11.19 -8.25 6.89
N GLU A 108 -11.83 -8.62 7.99
CA GLU A 108 -11.33 -9.67 8.87
C GLU A 108 -11.46 -11.04 8.19
N LEU A 109 -10.37 -11.80 8.21
CA LEU A 109 -10.31 -13.16 7.66
C LEU A 109 -10.22 -14.21 8.76
N TYR A 110 -9.56 -13.90 9.87
CA TYR A 110 -9.38 -14.78 11.02
C TYR A 110 -9.12 -13.98 12.29
N GLY A 111 -9.53 -14.51 13.44
CA GLY A 111 -9.32 -13.87 14.75
C GLY A 111 -10.08 -12.55 14.89
N ALA A 112 -9.57 -11.67 15.74
CA ALA A 112 -10.13 -10.34 15.96
C ALA A 112 -9.01 -9.31 16.03
N LEU A 113 -9.20 -8.17 15.36
CA LEU A 113 -8.21 -7.10 15.38
C LEU A 113 -8.12 -6.47 16.78
N PRO A 114 -6.92 -6.39 17.37
CA PRO A 114 -6.70 -5.64 18.61
C PRO A 114 -7.09 -4.18 18.42
N LYS A 115 -7.85 -3.61 19.37
CA LYS A 115 -8.36 -2.22 19.24
C LYS A 115 -7.23 -1.20 19.16
N GLU A 116 -6.12 -1.50 19.83
CA GLU A 116 -4.90 -0.69 19.87
C GLU A 116 -4.17 -0.67 18.52
N ALA A 117 -4.43 -1.65 17.65
CA ALA A 117 -3.86 -1.71 16.31
C ALA A 117 -4.64 -0.84 15.30
N LEU A 118 -5.86 -0.40 15.63
CA LEU A 118 -6.71 0.36 14.71
C LEU A 118 -6.22 1.79 14.53
N ALA A 119 -6.40 2.30 13.32
CA ALA A 119 -6.10 3.67 13.00
C ALA A 119 -6.96 4.66 13.78
N THR A 120 -6.33 5.75 14.21
CA THR A 120 -7.02 6.91 14.78
C THR A 120 -6.99 8.08 13.79
N GLU A 121 -7.96 8.99 13.87
CA GLU A 121 -7.98 10.19 13.03
C GLU A 121 -6.70 11.02 13.21
N ALA A 122 -6.27 11.21 14.46
CA ALA A 122 -5.05 11.94 14.77
C ALA A 122 -3.82 11.26 14.15
N GLY A 123 -3.72 9.94 14.26
CA GLY A 123 -2.65 9.15 13.66
C GLY A 123 -2.63 9.24 12.13
N LEU A 124 -3.79 9.17 11.48
CA LEU A 124 -3.88 9.32 10.02
C LEU A 124 -3.49 10.72 9.55
N ARG A 125 -3.92 11.78 10.25
CA ARG A 125 -3.51 13.16 9.92
C ARG A 125 -2.02 13.39 10.12
N ALA A 126 -1.47 12.91 11.23
CA ALA A 126 -0.03 12.98 11.50
C ALA A 126 0.77 12.18 10.46
N GLY A 127 0.31 10.98 10.12
CA GLY A 127 0.92 10.12 9.10
C GLY A 127 0.90 10.75 7.71
N ALA A 128 -0.23 11.35 7.31
CA ALA A 128 -0.37 12.06 6.04
C ALA A 128 0.61 13.24 5.95
N ARG A 129 0.69 14.07 6.99
CA ARG A 129 1.64 15.19 7.06
C ARG A 129 3.07 14.70 6.95
N ARG A 130 3.48 13.75 7.80
CA ARG A 130 4.83 13.17 7.80
C ARG A 130 5.20 12.54 6.47
N LEU A 131 4.26 11.86 5.81
CA LEU A 131 4.51 11.31 4.48
C LEU A 131 4.92 12.44 3.52
N LEU A 132 4.08 13.48 3.41
CA LEU A 132 4.25 14.58 2.46
C LEU A 132 5.48 15.45 2.77
N SER A 133 5.73 15.78 4.04
CA SER A 133 6.78 16.74 4.44
C SER A 133 8.16 16.11 4.65
N GLU A 134 8.22 14.86 5.12
CA GLU A 134 9.48 14.25 5.59
C GLU A 134 9.87 13.00 4.79
N THR A 135 8.90 12.23 4.33
CA THR A 135 9.16 10.88 3.80
C THR A 135 9.30 10.84 2.28
N LEU A 136 8.47 11.62 1.55
CA LEU A 136 8.43 11.55 0.09
C LEU A 136 9.77 11.85 -0.57
N SER A 137 10.51 12.84 -0.07
CA SER A 137 11.79 13.28 -0.63
C SER A 137 12.80 12.14 -0.77
N GLY A 138 13.11 11.46 0.35
CA GLY A 138 14.09 10.39 0.37
C GLY A 138 13.65 9.17 -0.44
N ARG A 139 12.34 8.85 -0.45
CA ARG A 139 11.81 7.76 -1.27
C ARG A 139 11.93 8.07 -2.77
N LEU A 140 11.63 9.30 -3.17
CA LEU A 140 11.69 9.74 -4.55
C LEU A 140 13.11 9.68 -5.11
N ASP A 141 14.11 10.17 -4.37
CA ASP A 141 15.51 10.10 -4.77
C ASP A 141 15.99 8.65 -4.96
N GLY A 142 15.60 7.77 -4.03
CA GLY A 142 15.86 6.34 -4.13
C GLY A 142 15.18 5.71 -5.35
N MET A 143 13.94 6.07 -5.66
CA MET A 143 13.20 5.55 -6.83
C MET A 143 13.81 6.00 -8.16
N VAL A 144 14.18 7.28 -8.29
CA VAL A 144 14.79 7.82 -9.50
C VAL A 144 16.18 7.21 -9.73
N SER A 145 16.98 7.08 -8.68
CA SER A 145 18.31 6.43 -8.74
C SER A 145 18.17 4.97 -9.20
N ASN A 146 17.27 4.22 -8.58
CA ASN A 146 16.98 2.84 -8.94
C ASN A 146 16.48 2.70 -10.39
N TYR A 147 15.71 3.67 -10.88
CA TYR A 147 15.21 3.66 -12.25
C TYR A 147 16.32 3.89 -13.27
N ALA A 148 17.28 4.77 -12.97
CA ALA A 148 18.42 5.04 -13.87
C ALA A 148 19.25 3.78 -14.17
N ASP A 149 19.41 2.90 -13.18
CA ASP A 149 20.16 1.65 -13.31
C ASP A 149 19.30 0.45 -13.78
N SER A 150 18.07 0.69 -14.23
CA SER A 150 17.15 -0.38 -14.63
C SER A 150 17.22 -0.71 -16.12
N ALA A 151 17.31 -1.99 -16.44
CA ALA A 151 17.10 -2.48 -17.80
C ALA A 151 15.60 -2.53 -18.14
N ASP A 152 15.24 -2.49 -19.43
CA ASP A 152 13.85 -2.48 -19.90
C ASP A 152 12.95 -3.57 -19.29
N PRO A 153 13.39 -4.83 -19.11
CA PRO A 153 12.56 -5.86 -18.47
C PRO A 153 12.19 -5.57 -17.01
N GLN A 154 12.87 -4.63 -16.35
CA GLN A 154 12.60 -4.24 -14.97
C GLN A 154 11.60 -3.08 -14.87
N LEU A 155 11.29 -2.40 -15.98
CA LEU A 155 10.37 -1.25 -15.99
C LEU A 155 8.99 -1.53 -15.40
N PRO A 156 8.33 -2.69 -15.65
CA PRO A 156 7.05 -2.99 -15.01
C PRO A 156 7.15 -2.93 -13.48
N ARG A 157 8.21 -3.53 -12.92
CA ARG A 157 8.44 -3.49 -11.47
C ARG A 157 8.70 -2.07 -10.96
N ARG A 158 9.42 -1.22 -11.72
CA ARG A 158 9.68 0.17 -11.33
C ARG A 158 8.41 1.02 -11.34
N VAL A 159 7.57 0.90 -12.36
CA VAL A 159 6.27 1.58 -12.42
C VAL A 159 5.36 1.12 -11.28
N ARG A 160 5.31 -0.18 -10.99
CA ARG A 160 4.57 -0.72 -9.85
C ARG A 160 5.05 -0.14 -8.52
N LEU A 161 6.36 -0.17 -8.25
CA LEU A 161 6.91 0.33 -6.98
C LEU A 161 6.61 1.81 -6.79
N LEU A 162 6.73 2.64 -7.83
CA LEU A 162 6.31 4.04 -7.77
C LEU A 162 4.83 4.19 -7.38
N GLY A 163 3.98 3.30 -7.87
CA GLY A 163 2.57 3.21 -7.49
C GLY A 163 2.30 3.00 -5.99
N THR A 164 3.16 2.23 -5.33
CA THR A 164 3.05 1.93 -3.89
C THR A 164 3.32 3.15 -3.01
N ASP A 165 4.00 4.17 -3.54
CA ASP A 165 4.18 5.46 -2.88
C ASP A 165 3.20 6.54 -3.38
N LEU A 166 2.89 6.51 -4.68
CA LEU A 166 1.97 7.46 -5.33
C LEU A 166 0.57 7.39 -4.74
N THR A 167 0.03 6.20 -4.56
CA THR A 167 -1.33 6.05 -4.03
C THR A 167 -1.44 6.55 -2.59
N PRO A 168 -0.54 6.17 -1.65
CA PRO A 168 -0.52 6.81 -0.34
C PRO A 168 -0.37 8.34 -0.37
N ALA A 169 0.40 8.91 -1.30
CA ALA A 169 0.52 10.36 -1.44
C ALA A 169 -0.82 11.01 -1.85
N VAL A 170 -1.60 10.40 -2.74
CA VAL A 170 -2.97 10.84 -3.06
C VAL A 170 -3.86 10.84 -1.80
N PHE A 171 -3.87 9.75 -1.03
CA PHE A 171 -4.65 9.68 0.22
C PHE A 171 -4.17 10.70 1.26
N ALA A 172 -2.87 10.94 1.35
CA ALA A 172 -2.31 11.93 2.27
C ALA A 172 -2.70 13.36 1.90
N LEU A 173 -2.69 13.70 0.61
CA LEU A 173 -3.18 15.01 0.13
C LEU A 173 -4.67 15.18 0.44
N ALA A 174 -5.50 14.18 0.12
CA ALA A 174 -6.93 14.22 0.43
C ALA A 174 -7.21 14.32 1.95
N SER A 175 -6.30 13.79 2.78
CA SER A 175 -6.39 13.84 4.23
C SER A 175 -6.18 15.24 4.82
N LEU A 176 -5.60 16.18 4.06
CA LEU A 176 -5.34 17.55 4.53
C LEU A 176 -6.64 18.35 4.70
N ASP A 177 -7.62 18.15 3.81
CA ASP A 177 -8.82 18.99 3.72
C ASP A 177 -10.13 18.27 4.10
N THR A 178 -10.09 16.95 4.36
CA THR A 178 -11.30 16.21 4.79
C THR A 178 -11.63 16.43 6.27
N SER A 179 -12.92 16.56 6.58
CA SER A 179 -13.45 16.53 7.94
C SER A 179 -13.57 15.09 8.49
N ASP A 180 -13.87 14.11 7.62
CA ASP A 180 -14.01 12.70 7.98
C ASP A 180 -12.89 11.88 7.32
N ILE A 181 -11.77 11.76 8.04
CA ILE A 181 -10.58 11.06 7.53
C ILE A 181 -10.74 9.54 7.59
N LEU A 182 -11.54 9.00 8.49
CA LEU A 182 -11.75 7.54 8.55
C LEU A 182 -12.55 7.08 7.33
N ALA A 183 -13.63 7.80 6.98
CA ALA A 183 -14.41 7.52 5.78
C ALA A 183 -13.57 7.68 4.51
N LEU A 184 -12.75 8.75 4.41
CA LEU A 184 -11.84 8.95 3.27
C LEU A 184 -10.98 7.72 2.99
N TRP A 185 -10.41 7.10 4.02
CA TRP A 185 -9.45 6.01 3.83
C TRP A 185 -10.11 4.69 3.40
N ALA A 186 -11.43 4.57 3.52
CA ALA A 186 -12.24 3.50 2.95
C ALA A 186 -12.51 3.68 1.45
N ASN A 187 -12.28 4.88 0.88
CA ASN A 187 -12.47 5.16 -0.54
C ASN A 187 -11.52 4.34 -1.44
N THR A 188 -11.94 4.18 -2.69
CA THR A 188 -11.07 3.82 -3.81
C THR A 188 -10.03 4.93 -4.07
N LYS A 189 -8.98 4.61 -4.83
CA LYS A 189 -7.98 5.61 -5.26
C LYS A 189 -8.57 6.68 -6.18
N ASP A 190 -9.59 6.35 -6.98
CA ASP A 190 -10.24 7.32 -7.87
C ASP A 190 -11.10 8.33 -7.11
N GLU A 191 -11.84 7.87 -6.11
CA GLU A 191 -12.60 8.73 -5.20
C GLU A 191 -11.68 9.59 -4.34
N ALA A 192 -10.58 9.03 -3.81
CA ALA A 192 -9.58 9.80 -3.09
C ALA A 192 -8.92 10.87 -4.01
N LEU A 193 -8.60 10.51 -5.26
CA LEU A 193 -8.05 11.45 -6.23
C LEU A 193 -9.04 12.56 -6.60
N ALA A 194 -10.33 12.25 -6.73
CA ALA A 194 -11.36 13.26 -7.00
C ALA A 194 -11.38 14.35 -5.92
N LEU A 195 -11.22 13.97 -4.65
CA LEU A 195 -11.11 14.94 -3.54
C LEU A 195 -9.86 15.82 -3.67
N VAL A 196 -8.74 15.29 -4.15
CA VAL A 196 -7.54 16.09 -4.42
C VAL A 196 -7.76 17.01 -5.63
N GLU A 197 -8.47 16.57 -6.66
CA GLU A 197 -8.83 17.42 -7.81
C GLU A 197 -9.72 18.59 -7.40
N ASP A 198 -10.69 18.35 -6.51
CA ASP A 198 -11.57 19.38 -5.98
C ASP A 198 -10.83 20.37 -5.07
N ALA A 199 -9.87 19.89 -4.26
CA ALA A 199 -9.04 20.73 -3.41
C ALA A 199 -8.02 21.57 -4.20
N TYR A 200 -7.55 21.07 -5.35
CA TYR A 200 -6.53 21.71 -6.19
C TYR A 200 -6.96 21.84 -7.67
N PRO A 201 -8.05 22.55 -7.99
CA PRO A 201 -8.70 22.48 -9.30
C PRO A 201 -7.86 23.04 -10.46
N ASN A 202 -6.90 23.92 -10.16
CA ASN A 202 -6.02 24.54 -11.15
C ASN A 202 -4.59 23.98 -11.12
N ALA A 203 -4.30 23.00 -10.25
CA ALA A 203 -2.98 22.41 -10.19
C ALA A 203 -2.81 21.32 -11.26
N ASP A 204 -1.57 21.13 -11.72
CA ASP A 204 -1.25 20.05 -12.66
C ASP A 204 -1.03 18.71 -11.96
N GLY A 205 -0.68 18.72 -10.66
CA GLY A 205 -0.48 17.53 -9.85
C GLY A 205 -1.58 16.48 -9.95
N PRO A 206 -2.85 16.81 -9.64
CA PRO A 206 -3.94 15.84 -9.70
C PRO A 206 -4.13 15.23 -11.09
N LYS A 207 -3.92 16.02 -12.16
CA LYS A 207 -3.97 15.55 -13.55
C LYS A 207 -2.87 14.52 -13.83
N LEU A 208 -1.66 14.73 -13.30
CA LEU A 208 -0.54 13.79 -13.41
C LEU A 208 -0.85 12.46 -12.71
N ALA A 209 -1.44 12.48 -11.51
CA ALA A 209 -1.87 11.25 -10.83
C ALA A 209 -2.93 10.50 -11.65
N ARG A 210 -3.91 11.21 -12.23
CA ARG A 210 -4.94 10.60 -13.08
C ARG A 210 -4.34 10.00 -14.35
N GLU A 211 -3.41 10.70 -15.00
CA GLU A 211 -2.70 10.18 -16.16
C GLU A 211 -1.87 8.95 -15.80
N PHE A 212 -1.19 8.95 -14.64
CA PHE A 212 -0.45 7.80 -14.15
C PHE A 212 -1.36 6.56 -14.02
N TYR A 213 -2.51 6.67 -13.36
CA TYR A 213 -3.43 5.54 -13.21
C TYR A 213 -3.97 5.02 -14.55
N ARG A 214 -4.39 5.92 -15.45
CA ARG A 214 -4.83 5.53 -16.80
C ARG A 214 -3.74 4.82 -17.60
N ASN A 215 -2.50 5.28 -17.49
CA ASN A 215 -1.39 4.64 -18.20
C ASN A 215 -1.05 3.27 -17.58
N VAL A 216 -1.12 3.13 -16.25
CA VAL A 216 -0.96 1.84 -15.58
C VAL A 216 -2.03 0.84 -16.04
N GLU A 217 -3.30 1.24 -16.09
CA GLU A 217 -4.37 0.36 -16.60
C GLU A 217 -4.06 -0.15 -18.01
N ARG A 218 -3.61 0.76 -18.90
CA ARG A 218 -3.22 0.40 -20.28
C ARG A 218 -2.01 -0.52 -20.32
N LEU A 219 -0.99 -0.26 -19.51
CA LEU A 219 0.26 -1.04 -19.46
C LEU A 219 0.05 -2.48 -18.99
N TYR A 220 -0.96 -2.72 -18.16
CA TYR A 220 -1.22 -4.04 -17.57
C TYR A 220 -2.41 -4.77 -18.21
N ALA A 221 -3.17 -4.10 -19.10
CA ALA A 221 -4.22 -4.73 -19.90
C ALA A 221 -3.70 -5.45 -21.16
N ALA A 222 -2.44 -5.22 -21.54
CA ALA A 222 -1.82 -5.77 -22.75
C ALA A 222 -0.32 -6.04 -22.52
N ASP A 223 0.40 -6.36 -23.59
CA ASP A 223 1.86 -6.44 -23.56
C ASP A 223 2.46 -5.10 -23.12
N PHE A 224 3.47 -5.17 -22.26
CA PHE A 224 4.04 -3.97 -21.65
C PHE A 224 4.75 -3.10 -22.69
N ASP A 225 4.19 -1.92 -22.97
CA ASP A 225 4.81 -0.90 -23.81
C ASP A 225 5.90 -0.17 -23.03
N THR A 226 7.15 -0.45 -23.37
CA THR A 226 8.34 0.18 -22.77
C THR A 226 8.28 1.71 -22.81
N GLN A 227 7.89 2.34 -23.92
CA GLN A 227 7.87 3.80 -24.02
C GLN A 227 6.79 4.42 -23.14
N LEU A 228 5.59 3.82 -23.16
CA LEU A 228 4.52 4.22 -22.24
C LEU A 228 4.94 3.99 -20.78
N GLY A 229 5.67 2.91 -20.47
CA GLY A 229 6.23 2.65 -19.15
C GLY A 229 7.17 3.76 -18.67
N ARG A 230 8.08 4.22 -19.53
CA ARG A 230 8.98 5.35 -19.23
C ARG A 230 8.22 6.65 -19.02
N GLN A 231 7.22 6.93 -19.86
CA GLN A 231 6.34 8.10 -19.69
C GLN A 231 5.60 8.02 -18.36
N THR A 232 4.97 6.88 -18.06
CA THR A 232 4.22 6.64 -16.83
C THR A 232 5.08 6.86 -15.60
N PHE A 233 6.32 6.34 -15.60
CA PHE A 233 7.25 6.58 -14.49
C PHE A 233 7.56 8.07 -14.31
N ARG A 234 7.84 8.80 -15.40
CA ARG A 234 8.08 10.26 -15.36
C ARG A 234 6.85 11.02 -14.83
N THR A 235 5.66 10.68 -15.32
CA THR A 235 4.39 11.27 -14.87
C THR A 235 4.18 11.06 -13.37
N GLY A 236 4.41 9.84 -12.87
CA GLY A 236 4.29 9.56 -11.44
C GLY A 236 5.33 10.31 -10.60
N VAL A 237 6.59 10.39 -11.05
CA VAL A 237 7.64 11.17 -10.37
C VAL A 237 7.27 12.66 -10.31
N ALA A 238 6.74 13.21 -11.40
CA ALA A 238 6.31 14.61 -11.44
C ALA A 238 5.17 14.90 -10.45
N PHE A 239 4.18 14.00 -10.34
CA PHE A 239 3.16 14.09 -9.31
C PHE A 239 3.75 14.04 -7.89
N MET A 240 4.68 13.12 -7.63
CA MET A 240 5.29 12.96 -6.31
C MET A 240 6.08 14.19 -5.87
N ARG A 241 6.78 14.85 -6.80
CA ARG A 241 7.45 16.14 -6.54
C ARG A 241 6.46 17.24 -6.19
N TRP A 242 5.37 17.33 -6.93
CA TRP A 242 4.31 18.28 -6.62
C TRP A 242 3.70 18.03 -5.23
N ALA A 243 3.42 16.77 -4.87
CA ALA A 243 2.90 16.40 -3.56
C ALA A 243 3.89 16.74 -2.42
N GLU A 244 5.19 16.53 -2.65
CA GLU A 244 6.26 16.94 -1.74
C GLU A 244 6.32 18.46 -1.56
N GLU A 245 6.20 19.25 -2.63
CA GLU A 245 6.16 20.71 -2.56
C GLU A 245 4.98 21.21 -1.71
N ILE A 246 3.80 20.60 -1.86
CA ILE A 246 2.66 20.85 -0.97
C ILE A 246 3.03 20.52 0.48
N GLY A 247 3.61 19.35 0.72
CA GLY A 247 4.06 18.92 2.05
C GLY A 247 5.02 19.91 2.73
N ARG A 248 6.00 20.44 1.98
CA ARG A 248 6.97 21.45 2.49
C ARG A 248 6.34 22.80 2.80
N SER A 249 5.19 23.12 2.19
CA SER A 249 4.46 24.37 2.45
C SER A 249 3.55 24.29 3.68
N LEU A 250 3.34 23.09 4.25
CA LEU A 250 2.51 22.93 5.44
C LEU A 250 3.17 23.60 6.66
N PRO A 251 2.38 24.20 7.56
CA PRO A 251 2.90 24.70 8.82
C PRO A 251 3.59 23.58 9.61
N SER A 252 4.74 23.89 10.21
CA SER A 252 5.36 22.99 11.19
C SER A 252 4.36 22.66 12.30
N ALA A 253 4.25 21.37 12.61
CA ALA A 253 3.36 20.86 13.65
C ALA A 253 3.75 21.36 15.04
#